data_AF-A0A381EE92-F1
#
_entry.id   AF-A0A381EE92-F1
#
_cell.length_a   1.000
_cell.length_b   1.000
_cell.length_c   1.000
_cell.angle_alpha   90.00
_cell.angle_beta   90.00
_cell.angle_gamma   90.00
#
_symmetry.space_group_name_H-M   'P 1'
#
loop_
_entity.id
_entity.type
_entity.pdbx_description
1 polymer ?
#
loop_
_entity_poly.entity_id
_entity_poly.type
_entity_poly.pdbx_seq_one_letter_code
_entity_poly.pdbx_strand_id
1 'polypeptide(L)'
;MLYGVARKGNPPALLRVVQEFLMRVEILPWDMQVAPTYSGLRAHCTANGITLSALDMMIAAHAVAAKAVLVTHDHIFARIPDGLLQTEDWAAA
;
A
#
# COMPACT_ATOMS: atom_id res chain seq x y z
N MET A 1 -3.11 7.24 7.00
CA MET A 1 -3.04 8.69 7.30
C MET A 1 -3.82 9.09 8.56
N LEU A 2 -5.12 8.77 8.67
CA LEU A 2 -5.95 9.17 9.82
C LEU A 2 -5.43 8.69 11.19
N TYR A 3 -4.89 7.47 11.27
CA TYR A 3 -4.20 7.01 12.50
C TYR A 3 -3.08 7.96 12.93
N GLY A 4 -2.29 8.49 11.99
CA GLY A 4 -1.22 9.45 12.29
C GLY A 4 -1.75 10.79 12.82
N VAL A 5 -2.92 11.23 12.35
CA VAL A 5 -3.64 12.41 12.87
C VAL A 5 -4.06 12.17 14.32
N ALA A 6 -4.73 11.04 14.58
CA ALA A 6 -5.19 10.65 15.91
C ALA A 6 -4.03 10.48 16.89
N ARG A 7 -2.95 9.82 16.47
CA ARG A 7 -1.73 9.62 17.27
C ARG A 7 -1.10 10.95 17.70
N LYS A 8 -1.25 12.02 16.92
CA LYS A 8 -0.75 13.37 17.23
C LYS A 8 -1.75 14.23 18.00
N GLY A 9 -2.89 13.68 18.45
CA GLY A 9 -3.90 14.42 19.21
C GLY A 9 -4.88 15.22 18.35
N ASN A 10 -5.09 14.83 17.09
CA ASN A 10 -6.02 15.48 16.15
C ASN A 10 -5.80 16.99 15.92
N PRO A 11 -4.57 17.46 15.65
CA PRO A 11 -4.33 18.87 15.40
C PRO A 11 -5.12 19.33 14.16
N PRO A 12 -5.96 20.39 14.25
CA PRO A 12 -6.87 20.79 13.18
C PRO A 12 -6.21 21.04 11.83
N ALA A 13 -5.00 21.61 11.83
CA ALA A 13 -4.24 21.86 10.61
C ALA A 13 -3.85 20.56 9.89
N LEU A 14 -3.41 19.53 10.63
CA LEU A 14 -3.05 18.25 10.04
C LEU A 14 -4.27 17.48 9.53
N LEU A 15 -5.38 17.52 10.29
CA LEU A 15 -6.63 16.90 9.86
C LEU A 15 -7.10 17.52 8.54
N ARG A 16 -7.06 18.85 8.41
CA ARG A 16 -7.43 19.56 7.19
C ARG A 16 -6.59 19.11 5.99
N VAL A 17 -5.26 19.09 6.13
CA VAL A 17 -4.35 18.66 5.04
C VAL A 17 -4.64 17.22 4.61
N VAL A 18 -4.86 16.31 5.56
CA VAL A 18 -5.20 14.91 5.25
C VAL A 18 -6.55 14.82 4.53
N GLN A 19 -7.57 15.54 4.97
CA GLN A 19 -8.88 15.56 4.30
C GLN A 19 -8.80 16.14 2.89
N GLU A 20 -8.07 17.23 2.71
CA GLU A 20 -7.84 17.85 1.40
C GLU A 20 -7.12 16.90 0.44
N PHE A 21 -6.14 16.15 0.92
CA PHE A 21 -5.48 15.12 0.12
C PHE A 21 -6.47 14.01 -0.29
N LEU A 22 -7.23 13.46 0.66
CA LEU A 22 -8.17 12.38 0.41
C LEU A 22 -9.32 12.75 -0.54
N MET A 23 -9.64 14.04 -0.71
CA MET A 23 -10.61 14.50 -1.71
C MET A 23 -10.09 14.46 -3.16
N ARG A 24 -8.77 14.32 -3.35
CA ARG A 24 -8.12 14.40 -4.67
C ARG A 24 -7.66 13.05 -5.20
N VAL A 25 -7.73 12.01 -4.37
CA VAL A 25 -7.33 10.64 -4.73
C VAL A 25 -8.53 9.72 -4.64
N GLU A 26 -8.59 8.73 -5.52
CA GLU A 26 -9.56 7.66 -5.42
C GLU A 26 -9.17 6.72 -4.27
N ILE A 27 -10.14 6.37 -3.42
CA ILE A 27 -9.96 5.42 -2.32
C ILE A 27 -10.63 4.11 -2.73
N LEU A 28 -9.82 3.14 -3.14
CA LEU A 28 -10.32 1.82 -3.49
C LEU A 28 -10.64 1.00 -2.21
N PRO A 29 -11.78 0.30 -2.16
CA PRO A 29 -12.19 -0.47 -0.99
C PRO A 29 -11.40 -1.77 -0.89
N TRP A 30 -10.89 -2.10 0.30
CA TRP A 30 -10.40 -3.46 0.58
C TRP A 30 -11.61 -4.39 0.73
N ASP A 31 -11.96 -5.09 -0.34
CA ASP A 31 -13.14 -5.96 -0.39
C ASP A 31 -12.78 -7.44 -0.57
N MET A 32 -13.82 -8.27 -0.75
CA MET A 32 -13.67 -9.71 -0.91
C MET A 32 -12.91 -10.11 -2.19
N GLN A 33 -12.87 -9.24 -3.21
CA GLN A 33 -12.18 -9.51 -4.46
C GLN A 33 -10.65 -9.43 -4.30
N VAL A 34 -10.16 -8.70 -3.29
CA VAL A 34 -8.73 -8.60 -2.98
C VAL A 34 -8.20 -9.85 -2.26
N ALA A 35 -9.07 -10.60 -1.57
CA ALA A 35 -8.67 -11.70 -0.71
C ALA A 35 -7.90 -12.84 -1.44
N PRO A 36 -8.31 -13.30 -2.65
CA PRO A 36 -7.53 -14.28 -3.40
C PRO A 36 -6.14 -13.79 -3.79
N THR A 37 -6.02 -12.52 -4.19
CA THR A 37 -4.73 -11.91 -4.53
C THR A 37 -3.83 -11.82 -3.31
N TYR A 38 -4.38 -11.41 -2.17
CA TYR A 38 -3.64 -11.37 -0.90
C TYR A 38 -3.11 -12.74 -0.49
N SER A 39 -3.95 -13.78 -0.51
CA SER A 39 -3.53 -15.11 -0.08
C SER A 39 -2.43 -15.67 -0.97
N GLY A 40 -2.57 -15.52 -2.30
CA GLY A 40 -1.55 -15.93 -3.27
C GLY A 40 -0.24 -15.17 -3.10
N LEU A 41 -0.29 -13.84 -2.99
CA LEU A 41 0.90 -13.01 -2.83
C LEU A 41 1.61 -13.29 -1.50
N ARG A 42 0.86 -13.43 -0.40
CA ARG A 42 1.41 -13.76 0.92
C ARG A 42 2.11 -15.12 0.90
N ALA A 43 1.48 -16.13 0.30
CA ALA A 43 2.05 -17.46 0.18
C ALA A 43 3.34 -17.44 -0.65
N HIS A 44 3.33 -16.74 -1.79
CA HIS A 44 4.52 -16.56 -2.62
C HIS A 44 5.66 -15.89 -1.85
N CYS A 45 5.40 -14.74 -1.21
CA CYS A 45 6.42 -14.02 -0.46
C CYS A 45 7.01 -14.86 0.67
N THR A 46 6.14 -15.57 1.41
CA THR A 46 6.57 -16.43 2.53
C THR A 46 7.45 -17.59 2.05
N ALA A 47 7.05 -18.25 0.96
CA ALA A 47 7.83 -19.36 0.37
C ALA A 47 9.21 -18.90 -0.13
N ASN A 48 9.34 -17.64 -0.52
CA ASN A 48 10.58 -17.05 -1.04
C ASN A 48 11.36 -16.23 0.01
N GLY A 49 11.01 -16.30 1.29
CA GLY A 49 11.70 -15.57 2.36
C GLY A 49 11.60 -14.04 2.25
N ILE A 50 10.56 -13.54 1.58
CA ILE A 50 10.26 -12.12 1.45
C ILE A 50 9.33 -11.75 2.62
N THR A 51 9.87 -10.99 3.57
CA THR A 51 9.14 -10.56 4.76
C THR A 51 8.67 -9.13 4.61
N LEU A 52 7.35 -8.93 4.56
CA LEU A 52 6.70 -7.62 4.62
C LEU A 52 5.91 -7.52 5.92
N SER A 53 5.76 -6.29 6.42
CA SER A 53 4.78 -6.02 7.48
C SER A 53 3.36 -6.38 7.00
N ALA A 54 2.43 -6.57 7.94
CA ALA A 54 1.06 -6.95 7.58
C ALA A 54 0.39 -5.90 6.68
N LEU A 55 0.57 -4.61 6.98
CA LEU A 55 -0.02 -3.53 6.18
C LEU A 55 0.65 -3.39 4.82
N ASP A 56 1.98 -3.57 4.72
CA ASP A 56 2.67 -3.51 3.44
C ASP A 56 2.24 -4.66 2.52
N MET A 57 2.08 -5.87 3.08
CA MET A 57 1.52 -6.99 2.33
C MET A 57 0.10 -6.69 1.83
N MET A 58 -0.74 -6.06 2.66
CA MET A 58 -2.07 -5.64 2.21
C MET A 58 -1.95 -4.60 1.09
N ILE A 59 -1.14 -3.55 1.24
CA ILE A 59 -0.96 -2.53 0.19
C ILE A 59 -0.49 -3.15 -1.12
N ALA A 60 0.52 -4.04 -1.08
CA ALA A 60 1.00 -4.76 -2.24
C ALA A 60 -0.11 -5.59 -2.89
N ALA A 61 -0.80 -6.43 -2.12
CA ALA A 61 -1.88 -7.26 -2.64
C ALA A 61 -3.02 -6.45 -3.25
N HIS A 62 -3.33 -5.28 -2.67
CA HIS A 62 -4.34 -4.38 -3.20
C HIS A 62 -3.93 -3.79 -4.55
N ALA A 63 -2.68 -3.35 -4.69
CA ALA A 63 -2.16 -2.84 -5.95
C ALA A 63 -2.21 -3.91 -7.05
N VAL A 64 -1.81 -5.15 -6.73
CA VAL A 64 -1.91 -6.29 -7.67
C VAL A 64 -3.36 -6.55 -8.06
N ALA A 65 -4.30 -6.58 -7.11
CA ALA A 65 -5.71 -6.81 -7.38
C ALA A 65 -6.34 -5.71 -8.24
N ALA A 66 -5.96 -4.45 -7.99
CA ALA A 66 -6.38 -3.29 -8.76
C ALA A 66 -5.68 -3.15 -10.12
N LYS A 67 -4.68 -3.99 -10.42
CA LYS A 67 -3.80 -3.88 -11.59
C LYS A 67 -3.13 -2.50 -11.70
N ALA A 68 -2.73 -1.96 -10.56
CA ALA A 68 -2.11 -0.66 -10.44
C ALA A 68 -0.60 -0.78 -10.21
N VAL A 69 0.14 0.27 -10.61
CA VAL A 69 1.54 0.45 -10.22
C VAL A 69 1.58 0.99 -8.79
N LEU A 70 2.35 0.35 -7.91
CA LEU A 70 2.54 0.82 -6.54
C LEU A 70 3.65 1.88 -6.50
N VAL A 71 3.24 3.14 -6.33
CA VAL A 71 4.19 4.23 -6.10
C VAL A 71 4.68 4.19 -4.65
N THR A 72 5.97 3.98 -4.44
CA THR A 72 6.56 3.85 -3.10
C THR A 72 8.04 4.25 -3.08
N HIS A 73 8.49 4.81 -1.97
CA HIS A 73 9.92 5.04 -1.68
C HIS A 73 10.50 3.95 -0.75
N ASP A 74 9.71 2.92 -0.43
CA ASP A 74 10.18 1.79 0.37
C ASP A 74 10.71 0.67 -0.53
N HIS A 75 12.02 0.46 -0.48
CA HIS A 75 12.72 -0.57 -1.26
C HIS A 75 12.31 -2.00 -0.89
N ILE A 76 11.58 -2.23 0.21
CA ILE A 76 11.10 -3.58 0.56
C ILE A 76 10.20 -4.17 -0.53
N PHE A 77 9.42 -3.33 -1.23
CA PHE A 77 8.51 -3.78 -2.29
C PHE A 77 9.26 -4.27 -3.54
N ALA A 78 10.49 -3.76 -3.78
CA ALA A 78 11.35 -4.23 -4.87
C ALA A 78 11.86 -5.67 -4.66
N ARG A 79 11.65 -6.26 -3.48
CA ARG A 79 11.91 -7.69 -3.25
C ARG A 79 10.84 -8.59 -3.87
N ILE A 80 9.66 -8.06 -4.18
CA ILE A 80 8.60 -8.78 -4.90
C ILE A 80 8.94 -8.71 -6.40
N PRO A 81 8.92 -9.84 -7.14
CA PRO A 81 9.22 -9.84 -8.57
C PRO A 81 8.30 -8.90 -9.38
N ASP A 82 8.85 -8.19 -10.37
CA ASP A 82 8.11 -7.26 -11.24
C ASP A 82 6.94 -7.91 -12.00
N GLY A 83 7.02 -9.22 -12.25
CA GLY A 83 5.92 -9.99 -12.84
C GLY A 83 4.72 -10.18 -11.91
N LEU A 84 4.85 -9.86 -10.62
CA LEU A 84 3.78 -9.92 -9.62
C LEU A 84 3.34 -8.53 -9.16
N LEU A 85 4.28 -7.62 -8.89
CA LEU A 85 3.99 -6.26 -8.45
C LEU A 85 4.86 -5.27 -9.22
N GLN A 86 4.23 -4.30 -9.88
CA GLN A 86 4.93 -3.18 -10.49
C GLN A 86 5.08 -2.05 -9.48
N THR A 87 6.26 -1.45 -9.42
CA THR A 87 6.55 -0.33 -8.51
C THR A 87 7.21 0.84 -9.24
N GLU A 88 6.99 2.04 -8.72
CA GLU A 88 7.68 3.26 -9.14
C GLU A 88 8.10 4.08 -7.92
N ASP A 89 9.24 4.77 -8.00
CA ASP A 89 9.67 5.73 -7.01
C ASP A 89 9.70 7.14 -7.63
N TRP A 90 8.73 7.98 -7.26
CA TRP A 90 8.63 9.35 -7.74
C TRP A 90 9.52 10.34 -6.96
N ALA A 91 10.13 9.93 -5.84
CA ALA A 91 11.04 10.77 -5.07
C ALA A 91 12.50 10.64 -5.55
N ALA A 92 12.80 9.65 -6.39
CA ALA A 92 14.12 9.45 -7.00
C ALA A 92 14.36 10.32 -8.26
N ALA A 93 13.39 11.16 -8.64
CA ALA A 93 13.45 12.07 -9.79
C ALA A 93 13.98 13.47 -9.43
#